data_AF-A0A250IFA5-F1
#
_entry.id   AF-A0A250IFA5-F1
#
_cell.length_a   1.000
_cell.length_b   1.000
_cell.length_c   1.000
_cell.angle_alpha   90.00
_cell.angle_beta   90.00
_cell.angle_gamma   90.00
#
_symmetry.space_group_name_H-M   'P 1'
#
loop_
_entity.id
_entity.type
_entity.pdbx_description
1 polymer ?
#
loop_
_entity_poly.entity_id
_entity_poly.type
_entity_poly.pdbx_seq_one_letter_code
_entity_poly.pdbx_strand_id
1 'polypeptide(L)'
;MSEKRFLREEPLPEEWEGRRVGLLDALCYVRHQLSLGRGLWFTTGAETVESLFVFINGWTANSQFNARFNEGQDQDWMDFLDWLRDIKKELPDEGWHVKYLRDCQGDHEQAARKFLDFVAEYVDLMRAAP
;
A
#
# COMPACT_ATOMS: atom_id res chain seq x y z
N MET A 1 3.59 27.52 27.48
CA MET A 1 4.29 26.28 27.11
C MET A 1 3.30 25.40 26.39
N SER A 2 3.48 25.16 25.09
CA SER A 2 2.57 24.32 24.31
C SER A 2 2.81 22.87 24.71
N GLU A 3 1.79 22.19 25.22
CA GLU A 3 1.81 20.75 25.45
C GLU A 3 2.20 20.08 24.12
N LYS A 4 3.38 19.46 24.10
CA LYS A 4 3.74 18.53 23.03
C LYS A 4 2.74 17.39 23.13
N ARG A 5 1.73 17.43 22.26
CA ARG A 5 0.82 16.31 22.02
C ARG A 5 1.70 15.21 21.43
N PHE A 6 2.25 14.37 22.30
CA PHE A 6 2.90 13.14 21.88
C PHE A 6 1.81 12.36 21.14
N LEU A 7 1.91 12.29 19.80
CA LEU A 7 1.23 11.26 19.05
C LEU A 7 1.68 9.96 19.72
N ARG A 8 0.72 9.26 20.35
CA ARG A 8 0.99 7.94 20.91
C ARG A 8 1.56 7.12 19.77
N GLU A 9 2.86 6.80 19.84
CA GLU A 9 3.49 5.91 18.88
C GLU A 9 2.75 4.58 18.99
N GLU A 10 1.91 4.29 18.00
CA GLU A 10 1.28 2.98 17.93
C GLU A 10 2.36 2.00 17.46
N PRO A 11 2.53 0.87 18.17
CA PRO A 11 3.52 -0.11 17.79
C PRO A 11 3.16 -0.65 16.41
N LEU A 12 4.18 -0.80 15.56
CA LEU A 12 4.06 -1.56 14.32
C LEU A 12 3.67 -3.02 14.65
N PRO A 13 3.09 -3.77 13.69
CA PRO A 13 2.77 -5.17 13.90
C PRO A 13 3.98 -5.97 14.40
N GLU A 14 3.79 -6.78 15.45
CA GLU A 14 4.87 -7.56 16.07
C GLU A 14 5.54 -8.51 15.07
N GLU A 15 4.78 -9.02 14.10
CA GLU A 15 5.29 -9.88 13.03
C GLU A 15 6.28 -9.19 12.08
N TRP A 16 6.45 -7.87 12.18
CA TRP A 16 7.46 -7.12 11.43
C TRP A 16 8.80 -7.03 12.18
N GLU A 17 8.84 -7.36 13.48
CA GLU A 17 10.08 -7.33 14.23
C GLU A 17 11.10 -8.33 13.68
N GLY A 18 12.32 -7.85 13.47
CA GLY A 18 13.46 -8.68 13.05
C GLY A 18 13.39 -9.22 11.62
N ARG A 19 12.38 -8.84 10.81
CA ARG A 19 12.29 -9.19 9.39
C ARG A 19 12.24 -7.98 8.48
N ARG A 20 12.56 -8.19 7.21
CA ARG A 20 12.32 -7.20 6.15
C ARG A 20 10.80 -7.07 5.93
N VAL A 21 10.33 -5.83 5.86
CA VAL A 21 8.95 -5.47 5.51
C VAL A 21 8.93 -5.00 4.08
N GLY A 22 8.15 -5.68 3.23
CA GLY A 22 7.93 -5.30 1.84
C GLY A 22 6.82 -4.25 1.70
N LEU A 23 6.70 -3.66 0.51
CA LEU A 23 5.60 -2.75 0.21
C LEU A 23 4.25 -3.46 0.29
N LEU A 24 4.14 -4.71 -0.16
CA LEU A 24 2.89 -5.47 -0.07
C LEU A 24 2.46 -5.71 1.38
N ASP A 25 3.41 -5.95 2.31
CA ASP A 25 3.11 -6.04 3.75
C ASP A 25 2.51 -4.72 4.27
N ALA A 26 3.14 -3.60 3.92
CA ALA A 26 2.69 -2.27 4.33
C ALA A 26 1.29 -1.95 3.76
N LEU A 27 1.00 -2.33 2.52
CA LEU A 27 -0.31 -2.13 1.90
C LEU A 27 -1.38 -3.04 2.53
N CYS A 28 -1.06 -4.30 2.88
CA CYS A 28 -1.96 -5.13 3.67
C CYS A 28 -2.25 -4.49 5.05
N TYR A 29 -1.26 -3.85 5.67
CA TYR A 29 -1.48 -3.10 6.90
C TYR A 29 -2.41 -1.90 6.70
N VAL A 30 -2.20 -1.07 5.66
CA VAL A 30 -3.12 0.04 5.31
C VAL A 30 -4.56 -0.48 5.18
N ARG A 31 -4.75 -1.58 4.44
CA ARG A 31 -6.06 -2.22 4.28
C ARG A 31 -6.67 -2.64 5.62
N HIS A 32 -5.86 -3.24 6.50
CA HIS A 32 -6.30 -3.63 7.83
C HIS A 32 -6.76 -2.40 8.63
N GLN A 33 -6.01 -1.30 8.60
CA GLN A 33 -6.40 -0.06 9.30
C GLN A 33 -7.73 0.51 8.78
N LEU A 34 -7.95 0.52 7.46
CA LEU A 34 -9.25 0.88 6.87
C LEU A 34 -10.38 -0.01 7.38
N SER A 35 -10.13 -1.32 7.55
CA SER A 35 -11.14 -2.25 8.08
C SER A 35 -11.50 -1.99 9.55
N LEU A 36 -10.59 -1.35 10.31
CA LEU A 36 -10.84 -0.88 11.67
C LEU A 36 -11.52 0.49 11.72
N GLY A 37 -11.90 1.06 10.57
CA GLY A 37 -12.50 2.39 10.47
C GLY A 37 -11.49 3.54 10.60
N ARG A 38 -10.19 3.26 10.52
CA ARG A 38 -9.17 4.30 10.43
C ARG A 38 -9.06 4.72 8.96
N GLY A 39 -9.40 5.96 8.64
CA GLY A 39 -9.28 6.50 7.28
C GLY A 39 -7.85 6.47 6.73
N LEU A 40 -7.69 6.79 5.45
CA LEU A 40 -6.39 6.76 4.74
C LEU A 40 -5.35 7.65 5.42
N TRP A 41 -5.79 8.77 5.98
CA TRP A 41 -4.95 9.75 6.68
C TRP A 41 -4.03 9.12 7.74
N PHE A 42 -4.48 8.03 8.37
CA PHE A 42 -3.75 7.37 9.45
C PHE A 42 -2.39 6.85 8.96
N THR A 43 -2.33 6.37 7.71
CA THR A 43 -1.11 5.80 7.13
C THR A 43 -0.45 6.70 6.09
N THR A 44 -1.24 7.42 5.30
CA THR A 44 -0.74 8.18 4.13
C THR A 44 -0.70 9.69 4.37
N GLY A 45 -1.27 10.16 5.49
CA GLY A 45 -1.32 11.58 5.87
C GLY A 45 -2.45 12.40 5.24
N ALA A 46 -3.27 11.82 4.35
CA ALA A 46 -4.48 12.47 3.82
C ALA A 46 -5.59 11.47 3.45
N GLU A 47 -6.81 11.95 3.24
CA GLU A 47 -8.01 11.14 2.97
C GLU A 47 -8.25 10.85 1.48
N THR A 48 -7.17 10.79 0.68
CA THR A 48 -7.28 10.70 -0.79
C THR A 48 -6.56 9.49 -1.34
N VAL A 49 -7.10 8.86 -2.39
CA VAL A 49 -6.42 7.76 -3.10
C VAL A 49 -5.06 8.19 -3.66
N GLU A 50 -4.89 9.47 -4.00
CA GLU A 50 -3.63 10.06 -4.42
C GLU A 50 -2.58 10.02 -3.30
N SER A 51 -2.98 10.18 -2.05
CA SER A 51 -2.04 10.05 -0.92
C SER A 51 -1.49 8.63 -0.79
N LEU A 52 -2.32 7.62 -1.06
CA LEU A 52 -1.89 6.21 -1.13
C LEU A 52 -0.95 5.99 -2.32
N PHE A 53 -1.25 6.57 -3.48
CA PHE A 53 -0.37 6.52 -4.65
C PHE A 53 1.00 7.17 -4.36
N VAL A 54 1.02 8.33 -3.72
CA VAL A 54 2.28 9.01 -3.33
C VAL A 54 3.04 8.20 -2.28
N PHE A 55 2.35 7.62 -1.29
CA PHE A 55 2.96 6.73 -0.30
C PHE A 55 3.67 5.55 -0.97
N ILE A 56 3.01 4.88 -1.92
CA ILE A 56 3.59 3.78 -2.71
C ILE A 56 4.84 4.24 -3.47
N ASN A 57 4.76 5.37 -4.19
CA ASN A 57 5.91 5.91 -4.92
C ASN A 57 7.08 6.30 -4.01
N GLY A 58 6.79 6.85 -2.84
CA GLY A 58 7.79 7.18 -1.83
C GLY A 58 8.51 5.92 -1.34
N TRP A 59 7.76 4.85 -1.05
CA TRP A 59 8.32 3.57 -0.62
C TRP A 59 9.20 2.93 -1.70
N THR A 60 8.74 2.88 -2.95
CA THR A 60 9.49 2.30 -4.06
C THR A 60 10.75 3.10 -4.37
N ALA A 61 10.68 4.43 -4.34
CA ALA A 61 11.84 5.30 -4.50
C ALA A 61 12.86 5.07 -3.38
N ASN A 62 12.42 5.06 -2.12
CA ASN A 62 13.29 4.80 -0.98
C ASN A 62 13.94 3.41 -1.05
N SER A 63 13.19 2.39 -1.49
CA SER A 63 13.71 1.03 -1.67
C SER A 63 14.80 0.99 -2.76
N GLN A 64 14.61 1.72 -3.87
CA GLN A 64 15.62 1.82 -4.93
C GLN A 64 16.90 2.52 -4.45
N PHE A 65 16.80 3.64 -3.73
CA PHE A 65 17.98 4.36 -3.22
C PHE A 65 18.77 3.53 -2.19
N ASN A 66 18.06 2.74 -1.38
CA ASN A 66 18.67 1.88 -0.38
C ASN A 66 19.03 0.48 -0.90
N ALA A 67 18.76 0.16 -2.17
CA ALA A 67 19.02 -1.15 -2.76
C ALA A 67 20.51 -1.54 -2.76
N ARG A 68 21.42 -0.58 -2.58
CA ARG A 68 22.87 -0.84 -2.41
C ARG A 68 23.21 -1.37 -1.01
N PHE A 69 22.36 -1.13 -0.02
CA PHE A 69 22.50 -1.60 1.36
C PHE A 69 21.50 -2.71 1.72
N ASN A 70 20.43 -2.83 0.93
CA ASN A 70 19.39 -3.85 1.03
C ASN A 70 19.33 -4.59 -0.30
N GLU A 71 19.88 -5.80 -0.38
CA GLU A 71 19.84 -6.62 -1.59
C GLU A 71 18.41 -6.73 -2.14
N GLY A 72 18.18 -6.16 -3.33
CA GLY A 72 16.98 -6.38 -4.14
C GLY A 72 15.98 -5.22 -4.12
N GLN A 73 15.59 -4.79 -5.34
CA GLN A 73 14.28 -4.19 -5.56
C GLN A 73 13.20 -5.10 -4.97
N ASP A 74 12.08 -4.51 -4.54
CA ASP A 74 10.92 -5.26 -4.05
C ASP A 74 10.29 -6.01 -5.25
N GLN A 75 10.82 -7.19 -5.55
CA GLN A 75 10.41 -8.00 -6.71
C GLN A 75 8.93 -8.36 -6.59
N ASP A 76 8.46 -8.65 -5.38
CA ASP A 76 7.05 -8.95 -5.10
C ASP A 76 6.14 -7.79 -5.54
N TRP A 77 6.58 -6.55 -5.37
CA TRP A 77 5.85 -5.38 -5.87
C TRP A 77 5.78 -5.33 -7.40
N MET A 78 6.87 -5.65 -8.09
CA MET A 78 6.89 -5.66 -9.56
C MET A 78 6.01 -6.78 -10.11
N ASP A 79 6.08 -7.97 -9.50
CA ASP A 79 5.27 -9.13 -9.89
C ASP A 79 3.78 -8.85 -9.63
N PHE A 80 3.44 -8.16 -8.54
CA PHE A 80 2.07 -7.68 -8.30
C PHE A 80 1.58 -6.73 -9.39
N LEU A 81 2.41 -5.77 -9.83
CA LEU A 81 2.03 -4.83 -10.89
C LEU A 81 1.81 -5.55 -12.23
N ASP A 82 2.68 -6.51 -12.56
CA ASP A 82 2.53 -7.34 -13.75
C ASP A 82 1.26 -8.20 -13.68
N TRP A 83 0.97 -8.82 -12.53
CA TRP A 83 -0.28 -9.54 -12.29
C TRP A 83 -1.52 -8.64 -12.42
N LEU A 84 -1.48 -7.44 -11.86
CA LEU A 84 -2.58 -6.47 -11.93
C LEU A 84 -2.83 -6.01 -13.38
N ARG A 85 -1.75 -5.86 -14.17
CA ARG A 85 -1.81 -5.49 -15.60
C ARG A 85 -2.30 -6.65 -16.46
N ASP A 86 -1.65 -7.80 -16.37
CA ASP A 86 -1.78 -8.87 -17.37
C ASP A 86 -2.93 -9.82 -17.05
N ILE A 87 -3.16 -10.10 -15.76
CA ILE A 87 -4.19 -11.03 -15.30
C ILE A 87 -5.48 -10.28 -14.98
N LYS A 88 -5.41 -9.26 -14.11
CA LYS A 88 -6.60 -8.50 -13.71
C LYS A 88 -7.03 -7.47 -14.76
N LYS A 89 -6.10 -6.98 -15.58
CA LYS A 89 -6.34 -5.90 -16.56
C LYS A 89 -6.88 -4.62 -15.91
N GLU A 90 -6.38 -4.33 -14.71
CA GLU A 90 -6.83 -3.23 -13.86
C GLU A 90 -5.75 -2.15 -13.66
N LEU A 91 -4.65 -2.22 -14.43
CA LEU A 91 -3.59 -1.20 -14.46
C LEU A 91 -3.52 -0.53 -15.86
N PRO A 92 -4.40 0.43 -16.16
CA PRO A 92 -4.34 1.18 -17.42
C PRO A 92 -3.21 2.21 -17.40
N ASP A 93 -2.86 2.76 -18.58
CA ASP A 93 -1.79 3.76 -18.76
C ASP A 93 -1.99 5.04 -17.93
N GLU A 94 -3.25 5.44 -17.69
CA GLU A 94 -3.61 6.58 -16.83
C GLU A 94 -3.33 6.33 -15.33
N GLY A 95 -3.03 5.09 -14.95
CA GLY A 95 -2.80 4.64 -13.59
C GLY A 95 -4.08 4.15 -12.90
N TRP A 96 -3.91 3.16 -12.01
CA TRP A 96 -5.01 2.56 -11.26
C TRP A 96 -5.79 3.58 -10.41
N HIS A 97 -5.10 4.54 -9.80
CA HIS A 97 -5.70 5.52 -8.88
C HIS A 97 -6.70 6.44 -9.59
N VAL A 98 -6.38 6.87 -10.81
CA VAL A 98 -7.28 7.67 -11.66
C VAL A 98 -8.49 6.84 -12.09
N LYS A 99 -8.25 5.62 -12.61
CA LYS A 99 -9.32 4.72 -13.05
C LYS A 99 -10.28 4.40 -11.91
N TYR A 100 -9.76 3.99 -10.75
CA TYR A 100 -10.61 3.57 -9.63
C TYR A 100 -11.37 4.74 -9.04
N LEU A 101 -10.79 5.93 -8.96
CA LEU A 101 -11.52 7.12 -8.53
C LEU A 101 -12.70 7.41 -9.45
N ARG A 102 -12.51 7.28 -10.77
CA ARG A 102 -13.59 7.41 -11.76
C ARG A 102 -14.67 6.33 -11.58
N ASP A 103 -14.25 5.07 -11.47
CA ASP A 103 -15.17 3.93 -11.31
C ASP A 103 -15.98 4.03 -9.99
N CYS A 104 -15.37 4.58 -8.94
CA CYS A 104 -15.98 4.80 -7.63
C CYS A 104 -16.68 6.17 -7.51
N GLN A 105 -16.95 6.87 -8.63
CA GLN A 105 -17.70 8.13 -8.65
C GLN A 105 -17.07 9.25 -7.77
N GLY A 106 -15.76 9.25 -7.63
CA GLY A 106 -15.03 10.22 -6.79
C GLY A 106 -14.88 9.81 -5.32
N ASP A 107 -15.34 8.62 -4.92
CA ASP A 107 -15.12 8.10 -3.58
C ASP A 107 -13.67 7.58 -3.43
N HIS A 108 -12.84 8.37 -2.75
CA HIS A 108 -11.43 8.07 -2.55
C HIS A 108 -11.19 6.85 -1.65
N GLU A 109 -12.02 6.65 -0.63
CA GLU A 109 -11.87 5.51 0.29
C GLU A 109 -12.21 4.22 -0.45
N GLN A 110 -13.31 4.18 -1.20
CA GLN A 110 -13.67 3.03 -2.02
C GLN A 110 -12.64 2.76 -3.12
N ALA A 111 -12.12 3.80 -3.78
CA ALA A 111 -11.06 3.65 -4.79
C ALA A 111 -9.78 3.05 -4.20
N ALA A 112 -9.35 3.52 -3.03
CA ALA A 112 -8.20 2.96 -2.32
C ALA A 112 -8.47 1.52 -1.87
N ARG A 113 -9.64 1.25 -1.29
CA ARG A 113 -10.04 -0.08 -0.86
C ARG A 113 -10.06 -1.08 -2.01
N LYS A 114 -10.56 -0.70 -3.20
CA LYS A 114 -10.51 -1.54 -4.40
C LYS A 114 -9.08 -1.96 -4.74
N PHE A 115 -8.13 -1.02 -4.73
CA PHE A 115 -6.72 -1.33 -4.97
C PHE A 115 -6.14 -2.26 -3.89
N LEU A 116 -6.41 -1.95 -2.62
CA LEU A 116 -5.91 -2.71 -1.49
C LEU A 116 -6.50 -4.13 -1.42
N ASP A 117 -7.75 -4.32 -1.89
CA ASP A 117 -8.36 -5.65 -2.01
C ASP A 117 -7.63 -6.51 -3.07
N PHE A 118 -7.18 -5.93 -4.19
CA PHE A 118 -6.32 -6.65 -5.14
C PHE A 118 -4.95 -7.00 -4.55
N VAL A 119 -4.37 -6.11 -3.75
CA VAL A 119 -3.12 -6.41 -3.04
C VAL A 119 -3.30 -7.61 -2.11
N ALA A 120 -4.37 -7.60 -1.30
CA ALA A 120 -4.67 -8.70 -0.39
C ALA A 120 -4.90 -10.01 -1.16
N GLU A 121 -5.67 -9.97 -2.26
CA GLU A 121 -5.89 -11.14 -3.11
C GLU A 121 -4.57 -11.71 -3.64
N TYR A 122 -3.67 -10.86 -4.14
CA TYR A 122 -2.37 -11.30 -4.65
C TYR A 122 -1.51 -11.95 -3.56
N VAL A 123 -1.43 -11.33 -2.38
CA VAL A 123 -0.68 -11.88 -1.24
C VAL A 123 -1.22 -13.24 -0.82
N ASP A 124 -2.55 -13.41 -0.79
CA ASP A 124 -3.17 -14.69 -0.46
C ASP A 124 -2.86 -15.76 -1.50
N LEU A 125 -2.85 -15.42 -2.80
CA LEU A 125 -2.45 -16.34 -3.87
C LEU A 125 -1.00 -16.79 -3.73
N MET A 126 -0.09 -15.86 -3.42
CA MET A 126 1.34 -16.18 -3.26
C MET A 126 1.61 -17.04 -2.03
N ARG A 127 0.86 -16.85 -0.93
CA ARG A 127 0.97 -17.67 0.29
C ARG A 127 0.34 -19.06 0.14
N ALA A 128 -0.64 -19.20 -0.76
CA ALA A 128 -1.29 -20.48 -1.05
C ALA A 128 -0.52 -21.35 -2.07
N ALA A 129 0.50 -20.78 -2.73
CA ALA A 129 1.37 -21.52 -3.63
C ALA A 129 2.24 -22.54 -2.84
N PRO A 130 2.34 -23.80 -3.29
CA PRO A 130 3.07 -24.86 -2.59
C PRO A 130 4.59 -24.71 -2.63
#